data_AF-A0A074YQA3-F1
#
_entry.id   AF-A0A074YQA3-F1
#
_cell.length_a   1.000
_cell.length_b   1.000
_cell.length_c   1.000
_cell.angle_alpha   90.00
_cell.angle_beta   90.00
_cell.angle_gamma   90.00
#
_symmetry.space_group_name_H-M   'P 1'
#
loop_
_entity.id
_entity.type
_entity.pdbx_description
1 polymer ?
#
loop_
_entity_poly.entity_id
_entity_poly.type
_entity_poly.pdbx_seq_one_letter_code
_entity_poly.pdbx_strand_id
1 'polypeptide(L)'
;MRYLPALAVIALSLGSTHAWEWRGGDDNGGSDSSGSSGSSGFGSGSSGSGFGPGSAGFSIPFGGDFENAERIMIAHGVLASLAFVIFFPFGAISIRLFSFSGFLWFHAIVQALAYLVYIAAFGLGIYMAAQIRRLDEAHPIIGIVLFVLIFFQPFLGYIHHRLFKKYKRRTFWSYAHIWLGRIIITLGIVNGGLGLELANNTRKGEIAYGVVAGVVWVVYVISIFVGESKRRRDRKVAIRAEAEPKRSDSDSNDFNVPGRYA
;
A
#
# COMPACT_ATOMS: atom_id res chain seq x y z
N MET A 1 -23.97 5.35 -15.82
CA MET A 1 -22.52 5.14 -16.05
C MET A 1 -21.77 6.47 -15.87
N ARG A 2 -21.49 6.94 -14.64
CA ARG A 2 -20.69 8.17 -14.42
C ARG A 2 -20.05 8.17 -13.03
N TYR A 3 -18.95 7.43 -12.84
CA TYR A 3 -18.05 7.56 -11.67
C TYR A 3 -16.58 7.33 -12.05
N LEU A 4 -16.19 7.67 -13.29
CA LEU A 4 -14.82 7.45 -13.79
C LEU A 4 -13.83 8.65 -13.71
N PRO A 5 -14.20 9.92 -13.41
CA PRO A 5 -13.16 10.96 -13.35
C PRO A 5 -12.42 11.07 -12.01
N ALA A 6 -12.92 10.49 -10.90
CA ALA A 6 -12.28 10.66 -9.58
C ALA A 6 -10.99 9.83 -9.42
N LEU A 7 -10.91 8.63 -10.02
CA LEU A 7 -9.71 7.78 -9.94
C LEU A 7 -8.56 8.29 -10.82
N ALA A 8 -8.86 8.97 -11.93
CA ALA A 8 -7.86 9.56 -12.80
C ALA A 8 -7.20 10.80 -12.15
N VAL A 9 -7.96 11.60 -11.39
CA VAL A 9 -7.43 12.78 -10.67
C VAL A 9 -6.54 12.37 -9.48
N ILE A 10 -6.80 11.20 -8.85
CA ILE A 10 -5.97 10.66 -7.76
C ILE A 10 -4.64 10.10 -8.27
N ALA A 11 -4.61 9.52 -9.48
CA ALA A 11 -3.36 9.14 -10.13
C ALA A 11 -2.59 10.36 -10.69
N LEU A 12 -3.31 11.39 -11.18
CA LEU A 12 -2.69 12.61 -11.70
C LEU A 12 -2.13 13.55 -10.61
N SER A 13 -2.67 13.56 -9.39
CA SER A 13 -2.08 14.39 -8.31
C SER A 13 -0.77 13.81 -7.77
N LEU A 14 -0.58 12.49 -7.89
CA LEU A 14 0.70 11.81 -7.60
C LEU A 14 1.67 11.85 -8.80
N GLY A 15 1.14 11.94 -10.03
CA GLY A 15 1.89 12.06 -11.28
C GLY A 15 2.08 13.49 -11.78
N SER A 16 1.71 14.52 -11.01
CA SER A 16 1.96 15.91 -11.37
C SER A 16 3.47 16.15 -11.31
N THR A 17 4.10 16.22 -12.48
CA THR A 17 5.54 16.41 -12.75
C THR A 17 6.15 17.72 -12.22
N HIS A 18 5.52 18.35 -11.23
CA HIS A 18 5.96 19.60 -10.61
C HIS A 18 6.11 19.50 -9.08
N ALA A 19 5.81 18.33 -8.47
CA ALA A 19 5.88 18.17 -7.02
C ALA A 19 7.25 17.69 -6.49
N TRP A 20 8.16 17.29 -7.40
CA TRP A 20 9.39 16.54 -7.09
C TRP A 20 10.66 17.27 -7.55
N GLU A 21 10.66 18.61 -7.55
CA GLU A 21 11.82 19.39 -8.00
C GLU A 21 12.92 19.38 -6.92
N TRP A 22 13.96 18.57 -7.14
CA TRP A 22 15.18 18.56 -6.34
C TRP A 22 16.06 19.75 -6.75
N ARG A 23 16.18 20.76 -5.88
CA ARG A 23 17.18 21.84 -6.04
C ARG A 23 18.42 21.44 -5.27
N GLY A 24 19.40 20.88 -5.99
CA GLY A 24 20.74 20.61 -5.46
C GLY A 24 21.33 21.88 -4.84
N GLY A 25 21.73 21.76 -3.57
CA GLY A 25 22.49 22.79 -2.87
C GLY A 25 23.96 22.66 -3.24
N ASP A 26 24.42 23.58 -4.09
CA ASP A 26 25.84 23.86 -4.23
C ASP A 26 26.17 25.12 -3.42
N ASP A 27 26.46 24.91 -2.14
CA ASP A 27 27.14 25.89 -1.31
C ASP A 27 28.63 25.81 -1.65
N ASN A 28 29.07 26.54 -2.68
CA ASN A 28 30.49 26.76 -2.88
C ASN A 28 30.77 28.23 -3.19
N GLY A 29 31.31 28.93 -2.18
CA GLY A 29 31.88 30.25 -2.34
C GLY A 29 33.06 30.19 -3.32
N GLY A 30 32.98 30.96 -4.39
CA GLY A 30 34.02 31.03 -5.41
C GLY A 30 33.85 32.29 -6.24
N SER A 31 34.61 33.31 -5.83
CA SER A 31 34.95 34.56 -6.50
C SER A 31 34.67 34.69 -8.01
N ASP A 32 34.04 35.81 -8.36
CA ASP A 32 33.98 36.38 -9.70
C ASP A 32 35.38 36.59 -10.31
N SER A 33 35.61 36.06 -11.51
CA SER A 33 36.61 36.61 -12.42
C SER A 33 36.27 36.32 -13.88
N SER A 34 36.16 37.40 -14.64
CA SER A 34 36.01 37.54 -16.09
C SER A 34 37.06 36.80 -16.92
N GLY A 35 36.69 36.29 -18.11
CA GLY A 35 37.66 35.81 -19.11
C GLY A 35 37.07 35.31 -20.43
N SER A 36 37.35 36.05 -21.50
CA SER A 36 36.97 35.91 -22.92
C SER A 36 37.55 34.71 -23.72
N SER A 37 36.80 34.28 -24.76
CA SER A 37 37.18 33.86 -26.15
C SER A 37 38.04 32.62 -26.48
N GLY A 38 37.64 31.94 -27.58
CA GLY A 38 38.51 31.21 -28.54
C GLY A 38 38.18 29.70 -28.71
N SER A 39 37.39 29.29 -29.72
CA SER A 39 37.77 28.85 -31.09
C SER A 39 38.34 27.42 -31.24
N SER A 40 37.56 26.58 -31.97
CA SER A 40 37.93 25.50 -32.92
C SER A 40 38.92 24.40 -32.54
N GLY A 41 38.48 23.14 -32.74
CA GLY A 41 39.37 21.99 -32.91
C GLY A 41 38.61 20.71 -33.28
N PHE A 42 38.60 20.35 -34.57
CA PHE A 42 38.24 19.02 -35.05
C PHE A 42 39.36 18.02 -34.75
N GLY A 43 39.01 16.80 -34.35
CA GLY A 43 39.96 15.70 -34.15
C GLY A 43 39.28 14.34 -34.25
N SER A 44 39.41 13.69 -35.41
CA SER A 44 39.08 12.30 -35.69
C SER A 44 40.13 11.37 -35.08
N GLY A 45 39.73 10.21 -34.55
CA GLY A 45 40.66 9.09 -34.44
C GLY A 45 40.25 7.94 -33.50
N SER A 46 40.25 6.74 -34.09
CA SER A 46 40.53 5.44 -33.45
C SER A 46 39.38 4.67 -32.80
N SER A 47 38.66 3.92 -33.63
CA SER A 47 38.08 2.63 -33.30
C SER A 47 39.17 1.62 -32.93
N GLY A 48 39.33 1.33 -31.64
CA GLY A 48 40.16 0.24 -31.12
C GLY A 48 39.29 -0.87 -30.54
N SER A 49 39.01 -1.90 -31.33
CA SER A 49 38.43 -3.16 -30.85
C SER A 49 39.53 -3.98 -30.16
N GLY A 50 39.49 -4.05 -28.83
CA GLY A 50 40.35 -4.92 -28.02
C GLY A 50 39.50 -5.85 -27.15
N PHE A 51 39.38 -7.11 -27.55
CA PHE A 51 38.82 -8.18 -26.72
C PHE A 51 39.87 -8.63 -25.68
N GLY A 52 39.49 -8.63 -24.40
CA GLY A 52 40.26 -9.19 -23.29
C GLY A 52 39.33 -9.65 -22.15
N PRO A 53 39.60 -10.76 -21.46
CA PRO A 53 38.60 -11.49 -20.69
C PRO A 53 38.48 -11.02 -19.24
N GLY A 54 37.26 -11.08 -18.70
CA GLY A 54 37.03 -11.32 -17.27
C GLY A 54 37.07 -10.11 -16.33
N SER A 55 36.00 -9.32 -16.33
CA SER A 55 35.27 -8.89 -15.13
C SER A 55 34.17 -7.95 -15.59
N ALA A 56 32.91 -8.25 -15.25
CA ALA A 56 31.81 -7.33 -15.50
C ALA A 56 31.91 -6.14 -14.53
N GLY A 57 32.91 -5.28 -14.75
CA GLY A 57 33.00 -3.96 -14.17
C GLY A 57 32.04 -3.05 -14.92
N PHE A 58 30.91 -2.76 -14.29
CA PHE A 58 29.95 -1.76 -14.74
C PHE A 58 30.67 -0.40 -14.83
N SER A 59 30.85 0.12 -16.05
CA SER A 59 31.40 1.44 -16.32
C SER A 59 30.32 2.52 -16.16
N ILE A 60 30.52 3.41 -15.19
CA ILE A 60 29.67 4.55 -14.85
C ILE A 60 29.87 5.67 -15.90
N PRO A 61 28.84 6.10 -16.65
CA PRO A 61 28.91 7.30 -17.48
C PRO A 61 28.40 8.51 -16.69
N PHE A 62 29.36 9.24 -16.10
CA PHE A 62 29.15 10.53 -15.43
C PHE A 62 28.38 11.49 -16.37
N GLY A 63 27.10 11.71 -16.03
CA GLY A 63 26.15 12.52 -16.79
C GLY A 63 24.74 11.90 -16.85
N GLY A 64 24.65 10.56 -16.90
CA GLY A 64 23.38 9.82 -16.87
C GLY A 64 22.96 9.30 -15.49
N ASP A 65 23.89 9.26 -14.53
CA ASP A 65 23.67 8.63 -13.22
C ASP A 65 22.68 9.40 -12.33
N PHE A 66 22.66 10.74 -12.43
CA PHE A 66 21.73 11.58 -11.66
C PHE A 66 20.29 11.44 -12.16
N GLU A 67 20.08 11.47 -13.49
CA GLU A 67 18.74 11.31 -14.08
C GLU A 67 18.19 9.90 -13.79
N ASN A 68 19.05 8.88 -13.85
CA ASN A 68 18.67 7.51 -13.49
C ASN A 68 18.35 7.40 -12.00
N ALA A 69 19.14 8.01 -11.11
CA ALA A 69 18.87 8.02 -9.67
C ALA A 69 17.54 8.73 -9.35
N GLU A 70 17.27 9.87 -9.99
CA GLU A 70 16.00 10.59 -9.84
C GLU A 70 14.81 9.74 -10.29
N ARG A 71 14.90 9.11 -11.45
CA ARG A 71 13.85 8.21 -11.97
C ARG A 71 13.58 7.04 -11.02
N ILE A 72 14.63 6.45 -10.44
CA ILE A 72 14.50 5.35 -9.47
C ILE A 72 13.86 5.85 -8.16
N MET A 73 14.25 7.03 -7.66
CA MET A 73 13.63 7.64 -6.48
C MET A 73 12.13 7.90 -6.68
N ILE A 74 11.77 8.52 -7.81
CA ILE A 74 10.37 8.78 -8.17
C ILE A 74 9.60 7.46 -8.30
N ALA A 75 10.17 6.46 -8.99
CA ALA A 75 9.55 5.15 -9.15
C ALA A 75 9.32 4.45 -7.79
N HIS A 76 10.30 4.49 -6.89
CA HIS A 76 10.17 3.98 -5.52
C HIS A 76 9.01 4.67 -4.78
N GLY A 77 9.01 6.00 -4.75
CA GLY A 77 8.00 6.79 -4.03
C GLY A 77 6.58 6.56 -4.57
N VAL A 78 6.42 6.50 -5.90
CA VAL A 78 5.13 6.24 -6.55
C VAL A 78 4.65 4.82 -6.25
N LEU A 79 5.49 3.79 -6.43
CA LEU A 79 5.11 2.39 -6.20
C LEU A 79 4.79 2.14 -4.71
N ALA A 80 5.60 2.68 -3.79
CA ALA A 80 5.37 2.57 -2.35
C ALA A 80 4.05 3.26 -1.94
N SER A 81 3.79 4.45 -2.49
CA SER A 81 2.54 5.19 -2.24
C SER A 81 1.33 4.45 -2.79
N LEU A 82 1.41 3.91 -4.01
CA LEU A 82 0.33 3.09 -4.58
C LEU A 82 0.02 1.87 -3.71
N ALA A 83 1.05 1.20 -3.20
CA ALA A 83 0.86 0.07 -2.31
C ALA A 83 0.18 0.47 -1.00
N PHE A 84 0.76 1.41 -0.24
CA PHE A 84 0.31 1.71 1.13
C PHE A 84 -0.83 2.70 1.25
N VAL A 85 -0.96 3.66 0.33
CA VAL A 85 -2.03 4.66 0.35
C VAL A 85 -3.24 4.17 -0.42
N ILE A 86 -3.08 3.32 -1.43
CA ILE A 86 -4.22 2.87 -2.26
C ILE A 86 -4.54 1.40 -2.04
N PHE A 87 -3.68 0.48 -2.50
CA PHE A 87 -4.08 -0.94 -2.62
C PHE A 87 -4.30 -1.64 -1.28
N PHE A 88 -3.38 -1.47 -0.31
CA PHE A 88 -3.51 -2.09 1.02
C PHE A 88 -4.79 -1.62 1.76
N PRO A 89 -5.04 -0.30 1.92
CA PRO A 89 -6.28 0.20 2.51
C PRO A 89 -7.52 -0.23 1.73
N PHE A 90 -7.50 -0.13 0.40
CA PHE A 90 -8.65 -0.47 -0.44
C PHE A 90 -9.07 -1.93 -0.30
N GLY A 91 -8.12 -2.86 -0.35
CA GLY A 91 -8.40 -4.28 -0.12
C GLY A 91 -8.97 -4.53 1.29
N ALA A 92 -8.47 -3.83 2.30
CA ALA A 92 -8.91 -3.98 3.69
C ALA A 92 -10.29 -3.33 3.98
N ILE A 93 -10.64 -2.24 3.30
CA ILE A 93 -11.98 -1.61 3.37
C ILE A 93 -13.02 -2.52 2.72
N SER A 94 -12.70 -3.06 1.53
CA SER A 94 -13.61 -3.85 0.71
C SER A 94 -14.20 -5.06 1.46
N ILE A 95 -13.39 -5.80 2.21
CA ILE A 95 -13.84 -6.97 2.98
C ILE A 95 -14.72 -6.62 4.21
N ARG A 96 -14.72 -5.34 4.64
CA ARG A 96 -15.50 -4.87 5.80
C ARG A 96 -16.85 -4.30 5.40
N LEU A 97 -16.90 -3.60 4.28
CA LEU A 97 -18.12 -2.96 3.81
C LEU A 97 -19.06 -3.96 3.12
N PHE A 98 -18.48 -4.92 2.40
CA PHE A 98 -19.24 -5.93 1.65
C PHE A 98 -19.15 -7.30 2.33
N SER A 99 -20.26 -8.05 2.35
CA SER A 99 -20.41 -9.29 3.14
C SER A 99 -20.77 -10.51 2.30
N PHE A 100 -20.30 -10.59 1.05
CA PHE A 100 -20.53 -11.73 0.14
C PHE A 100 -19.27 -12.58 -0.05
N SER A 101 -19.46 -13.87 -0.37
CA SER A 101 -18.37 -14.87 -0.51
C SER A 101 -17.31 -14.50 -1.56
N GLY A 102 -17.64 -13.69 -2.57
CA GLY A 102 -16.70 -13.26 -3.61
C GLY A 102 -15.67 -12.22 -3.14
N PHE A 103 -15.98 -11.43 -2.11
CA PHE A 103 -15.10 -10.35 -1.66
C PHE A 103 -13.83 -10.86 -0.96
N LEU A 104 -13.82 -12.11 -0.48
CA LEU A 104 -12.62 -12.74 0.05
C LEU A 104 -11.56 -12.93 -1.03
N TRP A 105 -11.96 -13.46 -2.19
CA TRP A 105 -11.06 -13.64 -3.33
C TRP A 105 -10.59 -12.30 -3.87
N PHE A 106 -11.51 -11.33 -3.98
CA PHE A 106 -11.15 -9.96 -4.35
C PHE A 106 -10.11 -9.36 -3.39
N HIS A 107 -10.33 -9.48 -2.07
CA HIS A 107 -9.37 -9.06 -1.07
C HIS A 107 -8.02 -9.76 -1.28
N ALA A 108 -7.99 -11.08 -1.41
CA ALA A 108 -6.74 -11.81 -1.61
C ALA A 108 -5.98 -11.37 -2.88
N ILE A 109 -6.68 -11.17 -3.99
CA ILE A 109 -6.08 -10.72 -5.27
C ILE A 109 -5.53 -9.30 -5.14
N VAL A 110 -6.31 -8.36 -4.59
CA VAL A 110 -5.86 -6.97 -4.40
C VAL A 110 -4.68 -6.91 -3.43
N GLN A 111 -4.69 -7.70 -2.36
CA GLN A 111 -3.58 -7.77 -1.40
C GLN A 111 -2.32 -8.40 -2.02
N ALA A 112 -2.47 -9.42 -2.85
CA ALA A 112 -1.36 -10.01 -3.59
C ALA A 112 -0.74 -9.00 -4.57
N LEU A 113 -1.57 -8.25 -5.30
CA LEU A 113 -1.12 -7.17 -6.19
C LEU A 113 -0.39 -6.08 -5.40
N ALA A 114 -0.97 -5.62 -4.28
CA ALA A 114 -0.35 -4.63 -3.40
C ALA A 114 1.04 -5.09 -2.92
N TYR A 115 1.15 -6.37 -2.55
CA TYR A 115 2.40 -6.94 -2.11
C TYR A 115 3.45 -7.02 -3.22
N LEU A 116 3.08 -7.43 -4.44
CA LEU A 116 3.99 -7.44 -5.58
C LEU A 116 4.50 -6.04 -5.93
N VAL A 117 3.61 -5.05 -5.95
CA VAL A 117 3.98 -3.63 -6.16
C VAL A 117 4.93 -3.15 -5.05
N TYR A 118 4.67 -3.53 -3.80
CA TYR A 118 5.54 -3.16 -2.69
C TYR A 118 6.89 -3.86 -2.72
N ILE A 119 6.98 -5.12 -3.16
CA ILE A 119 8.26 -5.80 -3.36
C ILE A 119 9.13 -5.04 -4.37
N ALA A 120 8.54 -4.60 -5.48
CA ALA A 120 9.26 -3.77 -6.45
C ALA A 120 9.72 -2.45 -5.81
N ALA A 121 8.83 -1.71 -5.15
CA ALA A 121 9.18 -0.49 -4.44
C ALA A 121 10.32 -0.69 -3.42
N PHE A 122 10.21 -1.73 -2.59
CA PHE A 122 11.20 -2.07 -1.58
C PHE A 122 12.57 -2.41 -2.20
N GLY A 123 12.60 -3.16 -3.29
CA GLY A 123 13.83 -3.47 -4.03
C GLY A 123 14.53 -2.21 -4.54
N LEU A 124 13.78 -1.27 -5.12
CA LEU A 124 14.33 0.03 -5.54
C LEU A 124 14.85 0.82 -4.32
N GLY A 125 14.12 0.81 -3.20
CA GLY A 125 14.50 1.50 -1.97
C GLY A 125 15.81 0.97 -1.36
N ILE A 126 15.95 -0.35 -1.27
CA ILE A 126 17.19 -0.99 -0.78
C ILE A 126 18.36 -0.71 -1.72
N TYR A 127 18.13 -0.78 -3.04
CA TYR A 127 19.15 -0.46 -4.02
C TYR A 127 19.70 0.96 -3.79
N MET A 128 18.83 1.97 -3.70
CA MET A 128 19.25 3.35 -3.47
C MET A 128 19.92 3.53 -2.10
N ALA A 129 19.30 3.04 -1.03
CA ALA A 129 19.81 3.24 0.33
C ALA A 129 21.18 2.59 0.55
N ALA A 130 21.48 1.48 -0.16
CA ALA A 130 22.80 0.86 -0.18
C ALA A 130 23.84 1.72 -0.92
N GLN A 131 23.48 2.36 -2.03
CA GLN A 131 24.40 3.26 -2.78
C GLN A 131 24.78 4.49 -1.96
N ILE A 132 23.81 5.12 -1.29
CA ILE A 132 24.04 6.34 -0.49
C ILE A 132 24.42 6.06 0.98
N ARG A 133 24.56 4.79 1.35
CA ARG A 133 24.88 4.32 2.72
C ARG A 133 23.99 4.90 3.82
N ARG A 134 22.68 4.99 3.58
CA ARG A 134 21.67 5.51 4.52
C ARG A 134 20.67 4.46 5.00
N LEU A 135 21.12 3.23 5.22
CA LEU A 135 20.25 2.13 5.70
C LEU A 135 19.90 2.23 7.19
N ASP A 136 20.62 3.08 7.92
CA ASP A 136 20.46 3.39 9.34
C ASP A 136 19.42 4.48 9.62
N GLU A 137 18.88 5.10 8.58
CA GLU A 137 17.78 6.06 8.70
C GLU A 137 16.46 5.38 9.08
N ALA A 138 15.57 6.14 9.73
CA ALA A 138 14.29 5.61 10.20
C ALA A 138 13.42 5.02 9.07
N HIS A 139 13.39 5.68 7.90
CA HIS A 139 12.55 5.25 6.78
C HIS A 139 12.94 3.87 6.20
N PRO A 140 14.21 3.60 5.85
CA PRO A 140 14.65 2.26 5.43
C PRO A 140 14.46 1.19 6.51
N ILE A 141 14.77 1.49 7.78
CA ILE A 141 14.59 0.53 8.89
C ILE A 141 13.11 0.11 9.00
N ILE A 142 12.20 1.08 9.04
CA ILE A 142 10.75 0.80 9.11
C ILE A 142 10.30 0.09 7.82
N GLY A 143 10.81 0.46 6.65
CA GLY A 143 10.54 -0.20 5.38
C GLY A 143 10.90 -1.70 5.39
N ILE A 144 12.07 -2.05 5.95
CA ILE A 144 12.52 -3.44 6.13
C ILE A 144 11.60 -4.19 7.09
N VAL A 145 11.26 -3.59 8.23
CA VAL A 145 10.32 -4.18 9.19
C VAL A 145 8.97 -4.44 8.51
N LEU A 146 8.43 -3.47 7.77
CA LEU A 146 7.18 -3.62 7.02
C LEU A 146 7.25 -4.76 6.01
N PHE A 147 8.35 -4.88 5.26
CA PHE A 147 8.55 -5.97 4.31
C PHE A 147 8.46 -7.34 4.99
N VAL A 148 9.15 -7.51 6.12
CA VAL A 148 9.11 -8.75 6.91
C VAL A 148 7.70 -9.01 7.46
N LEU A 149 7.03 -8.00 8.02
CA LEU A 149 5.69 -8.17 8.58
C LEU A 149 4.64 -8.51 7.51
N ILE A 150 4.73 -7.92 6.32
CA ILE A 150 3.83 -8.21 5.20
C ILE A 150 4.06 -9.63 4.69
N PHE A 151 5.31 -10.13 4.67
CA PHE A 151 5.59 -11.51 4.26
C PHE A 151 4.78 -12.54 5.08
N PHE A 152 4.59 -12.29 6.38
CA PHE A 152 3.79 -13.19 7.24
C PHE A 152 2.28 -13.01 7.09
N GLN A 153 1.78 -11.88 6.56
CA GLN A 153 0.34 -11.59 6.45
C GLN A 153 -0.45 -12.63 5.65
N PRO A 154 -0.01 -13.09 4.45
CA PRO A 154 -0.71 -14.12 3.68
C PRO A 154 -0.84 -15.45 4.44
N PHE A 155 0.20 -15.86 5.16
CA PHE A 155 0.18 -17.08 5.97
C PHE A 155 -0.84 -16.98 7.11
N LEU A 156 -0.81 -15.86 7.85
CA LEU A 156 -1.79 -15.59 8.90
C LEU A 156 -3.21 -15.50 8.33
N GLY A 157 -3.39 -14.90 7.15
CA GLY A 157 -4.66 -14.80 6.45
C GLY A 157 -5.22 -16.16 6.04
N TYR A 158 -4.36 -17.05 5.52
CA TYR A 158 -4.72 -18.42 5.17
C TYR A 158 -5.17 -19.23 6.39
N ILE A 159 -4.38 -19.20 7.47
CA ILE A 159 -4.72 -19.88 8.73
C ILE A 159 -6.02 -19.31 9.30
N HIS A 160 -6.15 -17.99 9.37
CA HIS A 160 -7.36 -17.32 9.83
C HIS A 160 -8.58 -17.80 9.05
N HIS A 161 -8.51 -17.81 7.71
CA HIS A 161 -9.63 -18.21 6.88
C HIS A 161 -10.02 -19.68 7.10
N ARG A 162 -9.03 -20.60 7.11
CA ARG A 162 -9.25 -22.03 7.38
C ARG A 162 -9.93 -22.26 8.72
N LEU A 163 -9.42 -21.63 9.78
CA LEU A 163 -9.95 -21.78 11.14
C LEU A 163 -11.31 -21.11 11.29
N PHE A 164 -11.54 -19.96 10.66
CA PHE A 164 -12.84 -19.28 10.71
C PHE A 164 -13.92 -20.10 9.99
N LYS A 165 -13.60 -20.74 8.86
CA LYS A 165 -14.52 -21.65 8.17
C LYS A 165 -14.85 -22.88 9.01
N LYS A 166 -13.88 -23.40 9.78
CA LYS A 166 -14.07 -24.58 10.66
C LYS A 166 -14.88 -24.27 11.91
N TYR A 167 -14.53 -23.21 12.65
CA TYR A 167 -15.09 -22.94 13.98
C TYR A 167 -16.17 -21.86 14.01
N LYS A 168 -16.41 -21.16 12.88
CA LYS A 168 -17.35 -20.02 12.74
C LYS A 168 -17.22 -18.93 13.81
N ARG A 169 -16.07 -18.86 14.49
CA ARG A 169 -15.74 -17.88 15.53
C ARG A 169 -14.34 -17.33 15.32
N ARG A 170 -14.06 -16.13 15.87
CA ARG A 170 -12.70 -15.57 15.87
C ARG A 170 -11.80 -16.41 16.76
N THR A 171 -10.70 -16.86 16.17
CA THR A 171 -9.59 -17.54 16.85
C THR A 171 -8.46 -16.55 17.13
N PHE A 172 -7.46 -16.95 17.93
CA PHE A 172 -6.26 -16.15 18.17
C PHE A 172 -5.61 -15.64 16.85
N TRP A 173 -5.45 -16.53 15.87
CA TRP A 173 -4.94 -16.20 14.52
C TRP A 173 -5.79 -15.16 13.78
N SER A 174 -7.09 -15.11 14.07
CA SER A 174 -7.98 -14.08 13.50
C SER A 174 -7.63 -12.70 14.03
N TYR A 175 -7.38 -12.59 15.34
CA TYR A 175 -6.97 -11.33 15.95
C TYR A 175 -5.57 -10.93 15.50
N ALA A 176 -4.63 -11.87 15.46
CA ALA A 176 -3.28 -11.63 14.97
C ALA A 176 -3.28 -11.07 13.54
N HIS A 177 -3.98 -11.72 12.60
CA HIS A 177 -4.08 -11.24 11.21
C HIS A 177 -4.68 -9.83 11.12
N ILE A 178 -5.81 -9.59 11.80
CA ILE A 178 -6.53 -8.31 11.74
C ILE A 178 -5.71 -7.17 12.37
N TRP A 179 -5.13 -7.38 13.55
CA TRP A 179 -4.36 -6.34 14.25
C TRP A 179 -3.03 -6.06 13.57
N LEU A 180 -2.33 -7.11 13.14
CA LEU A 180 -1.09 -6.94 12.41
C LEU A 180 -1.32 -6.17 11.09
N GLY A 181 -2.39 -6.48 10.35
CA GLY A 181 -2.74 -5.72 9.15
C GLY A 181 -3.05 -4.24 9.42
N ARG A 182 -3.65 -3.90 10.56
CA ARG A 182 -3.88 -2.48 10.96
C ARG A 182 -2.59 -1.75 11.26
N ILE A 183 -1.68 -2.40 11.97
CA ILE A 183 -0.36 -1.86 12.30
C ILE A 183 0.44 -1.63 11.02
N ILE A 184 0.49 -2.61 10.13
CA ILE A 184 1.20 -2.52 8.84
C ILE A 184 0.69 -1.35 7.99
N ILE A 185 -0.63 -1.21 7.81
CA ILE A 185 -1.19 -0.12 7.00
C ILE A 185 -0.85 1.25 7.59
N THR A 186 -0.97 1.38 8.91
CA THR A 186 -0.71 2.66 9.59
C THR A 186 0.78 3.01 9.55
N LEU A 187 1.66 2.05 9.88
CA LEU A 187 3.10 2.25 9.81
C LEU A 187 3.57 2.51 8.38
N GLY A 188 2.99 1.85 7.37
CA GLY A 188 3.34 2.08 5.97
C GLY A 188 3.00 3.49 5.48
N ILE A 189 1.86 4.03 5.91
CA ILE A 189 1.47 5.42 5.61
C ILE A 189 2.44 6.41 6.30
N VAL A 190 2.72 6.19 7.60
CA VAL A 190 3.70 7.04 8.32
C VAL A 190 5.08 6.95 7.68
N ASN A 191 5.50 5.74 7.29
CA ASN A 191 6.78 5.52 6.64
C ASN A 191 6.89 6.23 5.29
N GLY A 192 5.79 6.30 4.52
CA GLY A 192 5.77 7.07 3.28
C GLY A 192 5.99 8.57 3.53
N GLY A 193 5.43 9.12 4.62
CA GLY A 193 5.72 10.48 5.06
C GLY A 193 7.21 10.70 5.40
N LEU A 194 7.80 9.79 6.19
CA LEU A 194 9.23 9.83 6.50
C LEU A 194 10.12 9.71 5.26
N GLY A 195 9.67 8.98 4.24
CA GLY A 195 10.38 8.88 2.96
C GLY A 195 10.42 10.19 2.19
N LEU A 196 9.36 10.99 2.27
CA LEU A 196 9.33 12.33 1.66
C LEU A 196 10.26 13.32 2.37
N GLU A 197 10.28 13.26 3.70
CA GLU A 197 11.20 14.04 4.53
C GLU A 197 12.65 13.67 4.21
N LEU A 198 12.97 12.37 4.12
CA LEU A 198 14.30 11.89 3.76
C LEU A 198 14.71 12.28 2.34
N ALA A 199 13.76 12.35 1.41
CA ALA A 199 13.98 12.82 0.04
C ALA A 199 14.14 14.35 -0.06
N ASN A 200 14.04 15.08 1.06
CA ASN A 200 14.03 16.54 1.13
C ASN A 200 13.03 17.15 0.11
N ASN A 201 11.83 16.57 0.06
CA ASN A 201 10.86 16.90 -0.97
C ASN A 201 10.34 18.34 -0.80
N THR A 202 9.71 18.87 -1.85
CA THR A 202 9.08 20.18 -1.76
C THR A 202 7.99 20.17 -0.68
N ARG A 203 7.90 21.27 0.09
CA ARG A 203 6.85 21.45 1.12
C ARG A 203 5.43 21.25 0.56
N LYS A 204 5.23 21.55 -0.73
CA LYS A 204 3.96 21.30 -1.45
C LYS A 204 3.70 19.79 -1.61
N GLY A 205 4.71 19.00 -1.99
CA GLY A 205 4.62 17.55 -2.13
C GLY A 205 4.33 16.84 -0.80
N GLU A 206 5.00 17.27 0.27
CA GLU A 206 4.74 16.76 1.63
C GLU A 206 3.30 17.02 2.08
N ILE A 207 2.80 18.26 1.88
CA ILE A 207 1.42 18.62 2.21
C ILE A 207 0.44 17.81 1.35
N ALA A 208 0.69 17.69 0.05
CA ALA A 208 -0.18 16.93 -0.85
C ALA A 208 -0.29 15.46 -0.43
N TYR A 209 0.84 14.82 -0.15
CA TYR A 209 0.86 13.45 0.36
C TYR A 209 0.14 13.35 1.70
N GLY A 210 0.45 14.24 2.65
CA GLY A 210 -0.14 14.23 3.98
C GLY A 210 -1.67 14.35 3.96
N VAL A 211 -2.22 15.23 3.11
CA VAL A 211 -3.66 15.38 2.93
C VAL A 211 -4.27 14.10 2.35
N VAL A 212 -3.71 13.57 1.26
CA VAL A 212 -4.26 12.37 0.60
C VAL A 212 -4.18 11.15 1.51
N ALA A 213 -3.00 10.89 2.09
CA ALA A 213 -2.76 9.78 2.99
C ALA A 213 -3.60 9.88 4.26
N GLY A 214 -3.75 11.10 4.81
CA GLY A 214 -4.62 11.37 5.96
C GLY A 214 -6.09 11.08 5.68
N VAL A 215 -6.62 11.54 4.54
CA VAL A 215 -8.01 11.25 4.13
C VAL A 215 -8.22 9.75 3.96
N VAL A 216 -7.32 9.06 3.26
CA VAL A 216 -7.45 7.60 3.08
C VAL A 216 -7.38 6.87 4.42
N TRP A 217 -6.46 7.27 5.30
CA TRP A 217 -6.36 6.67 6.63
C TRP A 217 -7.63 6.89 7.45
N VAL A 218 -8.22 8.08 7.44
CA VAL A 218 -9.50 8.36 8.10
C VAL A 218 -10.62 7.50 7.54
N VAL A 219 -10.76 7.39 6.21
CA VAL A 219 -11.74 6.51 5.56
C VAL A 219 -11.53 5.05 5.96
N TYR A 220 -10.26 4.60 5.99
CA TYR A 220 -9.90 3.27 6.45
C TYR A 220 -10.31 3.02 7.90
N VAL A 221 -10.04 3.97 8.80
CA VAL A 221 -10.42 3.88 10.22
C VAL A 221 -11.94 3.86 10.39
N ILE A 222 -12.68 4.73 9.69
CA ILE A 222 -14.15 4.72 9.69
C ILE A 222 -14.67 3.36 9.22
N SER A 223 -14.07 2.77 8.18
CA SER A 223 -14.46 1.43 7.69
C SER A 223 -14.31 0.34 8.76
N ILE A 224 -13.31 0.47 9.65
CA ILE A 224 -13.10 -0.46 10.77
C ILE A 224 -14.29 -0.35 11.73
N PHE A 225 -14.61 0.87 12.17
CA PHE A 225 -15.70 1.11 13.12
C PHE A 225 -17.05 0.69 12.56
N VAL A 226 -17.34 1.04 11.31
CA VAL A 226 -18.58 0.63 10.62
C VAL A 226 -18.65 -0.90 10.50
N GLY A 227 -17.57 -1.53 10.05
CA GLY A 227 -17.50 -2.99 9.90
C GLY A 227 -17.65 -3.75 11.22
N GLU A 228 -17.10 -3.23 12.32
CA GLU A 228 -17.26 -3.80 13.65
C GLU A 228 -18.68 -3.57 14.22
N SER A 229 -19.25 -2.39 14.02
CA SER A 229 -20.61 -2.07 14.45
C SER A 229 -21.64 -2.95 13.74
N LYS A 230 -21.53 -3.12 12.42
CA LYS A 230 -22.39 -4.02 11.63
C LYS A 230 -22.36 -5.45 12.18
N ARG A 231 -21.16 -6.02 12.39
CA ARG A 231 -21.01 -7.38 12.93
C ARG A 231 -21.56 -7.54 14.34
N ARG A 232 -21.43 -6.51 15.19
CA ARG A 232 -22.03 -6.52 16.54
C ARG A 232 -23.56 -6.52 16.47
N ARG A 233 -24.15 -5.76 15.53
CA ARG A 233 -25.60 -5.76 15.29
C ARG A 233 -26.07 -7.13 14.80
N ASP A 234 -25.40 -7.70 13.80
CA ASP A 234 -25.75 -9.01 13.24
C ASP A 234 -25.71 -10.11 14.31
N ARG A 235 -24.68 -10.10 15.19
CA ARG A 235 -24.58 -11.03 16.33
C ARG A 235 -25.71 -10.84 17.34
N LYS A 236 -26.10 -9.59 17.66
CA LYS A 236 -27.22 -9.32 18.59
C LYS A 236 -28.55 -9.81 18.01
N VAL A 237 -28.78 -9.61 16.72
CA VAL A 237 -29.97 -10.11 16.02
C VAL A 237 -30.01 -11.63 16.04
N ALA A 238 -28.89 -12.31 15.76
CA ALA A 238 -28.82 -13.77 15.82
C ALA A 238 -29.11 -14.32 17.22
N ILE A 239 -28.51 -13.74 18.27
CA ILE A 239 -28.78 -14.15 19.66
C ILE A 239 -30.25 -13.94 20.03
N ARG A 240 -30.86 -12.81 19.62
CA ARG A 240 -32.27 -12.53 19.88
C ARG A 240 -33.19 -13.53 19.15
N ALA A 241 -32.87 -13.87 17.90
CA ALA A 241 -33.63 -14.85 17.12
C ALA A 241 -33.56 -16.26 17.73
N GLU A 242 -32.44 -16.65 18.35
CA GLU A 242 -32.31 -17.90 19.09
C GLU A 242 -33.05 -17.88 20.44
N ALA A 243 -33.22 -16.71 21.06
CA ALA A 243 -33.87 -16.53 22.35
C ALA A 243 -35.41 -16.40 22.26
N GLU A 244 -35.97 -16.11 21.08
CA GLU A 244 -37.43 -16.15 20.89
C GLU A 244 -37.90 -17.61 20.88
N PRO A 245 -38.72 -18.05 21.87
CA PRO A 245 -39.23 -19.41 21.89
C PRO A 245 -40.05 -19.62 20.62
N LYS A 246 -39.79 -20.72 19.90
CA LYS A 246 -40.62 -21.16 18.77
C LYS A 246 -42.07 -21.21 19.26
N ARG A 247 -42.88 -20.21 18.89
CA ARG A 247 -44.34 -20.29 19.04
C ARG A 247 -44.74 -21.57 18.32
N SER A 248 -45.22 -22.53 19.08
CA SER A 248 -45.74 -23.78 18.56
C SER A 248 -46.95 -23.45 17.69
N ASP A 249 -46.84 -23.70 16.38
CA ASP A 249 -47.98 -23.88 15.48
C ASP A 249 -48.70 -25.18 15.88
N SER A 250 -49.29 -25.21 17.07
CA SER A 250 -50.03 -26.36 17.61
C SER A 250 -51.47 -26.01 17.97
N ASP A 251 -52.06 -24.98 17.35
CA ASP A 251 -53.41 -24.51 17.67
C ASP A 251 -54.37 -24.48 16.47
N SER A 252 -54.16 -25.34 15.47
CA SER A 252 -55.08 -25.46 14.32
C SER A 252 -55.68 -26.86 14.09
N ASN A 253 -55.65 -27.74 15.10
CA ASN A 253 -56.21 -29.10 14.98
C ASN A 253 -57.29 -29.43 16.04
N ASP A 254 -58.13 -28.46 16.40
CA ASP A 254 -59.37 -28.75 17.12
C ASP A 254 -60.59 -28.10 16.46
N PHE A 255 -61.02 -28.68 15.35
CA PHE A 255 -62.43 -28.64 14.93
C PHE A 255 -62.73 -29.83 13.99
N ASN A 256 -62.57 -31.05 14.51
CA ASN A 256 -63.26 -32.21 13.93
C ASN A 256 -64.34 -32.64 14.91
N VAL A 257 -65.54 -32.09 14.76
CA VAL A 257 -66.74 -32.52 15.50
C VAL A 257 -67.35 -33.69 14.73
N PRO A 258 -67.32 -34.93 15.25
CA PRO A 258 -68.08 -36.03 14.66
C PRO A 258 -69.54 -35.92 15.11
N GLY A 259 -70.35 -35.20 14.32
CA GLY A 259 -71.81 -35.20 14.47
C GLY A 259 -72.43 -36.43 13.79
N ARG A 260 -72.54 -37.55 14.52
CA ARG A 260 -73.59 -38.55 14.25
C ARG A 260 -74.89 -37.99 14.82
N TYR A 261 -75.96 -37.87 14.03
CA TYR A 261 -77.35 -38.20 14.38
C TYR A 261 -78.24 -38.15 13.11
N ALA A 262 -79.11 -39.17 12.99
CA ALA A 262 -80.17 -39.43 12.00
C ALA A 262 -79.74 -40.00 10.64
#